data_AF-A0A535SW80-F1
#
_entry.id   AF-A0A535SW80-F1
#
_cell.length_a   1.000
_cell.length_b   1.000
_cell.length_c   1.000
_cell.angle_alpha   90.00
_cell.angle_beta   90.00
_cell.angle_gamma   90.00
#
_symmetry.space_group_name_H-M   'P 1'
#
loop_
_entity.id
_entity.type
_entity.pdbx_description
1 polymer ?
#
loop_
_entity_poly.entity_id
_entity_poly.type
_entity_poly.pdbx_seq_one_letter_code
_entity_poly.pdbx_strand_id
1 'polypeptide(L)'
;LALRVLAGPDGIDSGVVPVPFPKRTPPLEGLKVAWYTDDGMSKPTAAVVATVKAAAKALAGAGCTVTEERAPSLAEAYQVTMGYLGRKHMNHDRLMRRWDTYRSAVLQFMTRFDLILSPVAPDIAPLSKARVV
;
A
#
# COMPACT_ATOMS: atom_id res chain seq x y z
N LEU A 1 0.98 -10.61 17.14
CA LEU A 1 0.64 -10.61 18.58
C LEU A 1 0.02 -9.27 19.00
N ALA A 2 0.75 -8.15 18.91
CA ALA A 2 0.25 -6.82 19.32
C ALA A 2 -1.09 -6.42 18.69
N LEU A 3 -1.29 -6.66 17.38
CA LEU A 3 -2.55 -6.31 16.70
C LEU A 3 -3.78 -6.94 17.37
N ARG A 4 -3.70 -8.17 17.90
CA ARG A 4 -4.83 -8.83 18.57
C ARG A 4 -5.16 -8.23 19.94
N VAL A 5 -4.18 -7.58 20.56
CA VAL A 5 -4.35 -6.89 21.85
C VAL A 5 -4.92 -5.49 21.63
N LEU A 6 -4.52 -4.83 20.54
CA LEU A 6 -4.93 -3.47 20.21
C LEU A 6 -6.26 -3.39 19.45
N ALA A 7 -6.67 -4.45 18.75
CA ALA A 7 -7.87 -4.43 17.93
C ALA A 7 -9.14 -4.52 18.77
N GLY A 8 -10.07 -3.59 18.53
CA GLY A 8 -11.40 -3.56 19.14
C GLY A 8 -11.92 -2.12 19.22
N PRO A 9 -13.23 -1.91 19.25
CA PRO A 9 -13.78 -0.58 19.49
C PRO A 9 -13.42 -0.11 20.90
N ASP A 10 -13.08 1.18 21.03
CA ASP A 10 -12.82 1.83 22.32
C ASP A 10 -14.04 2.62 22.85
N GLY A 11 -15.06 2.81 22.01
CA GLY A 11 -16.26 3.60 22.33
C GLY A 11 -16.04 5.12 22.35
N ILE A 12 -14.87 5.60 21.91
CA ILE A 12 -14.47 7.01 21.95
C ILE A 12 -14.09 7.50 20.55
N ASP A 13 -13.19 6.79 19.86
CA ASP A 13 -12.72 7.17 18.53
C ASP A 13 -13.70 6.69 17.45
N SER A 14 -14.33 7.64 16.76
CA SER A 14 -15.28 7.36 15.68
C SER A 14 -14.65 6.68 14.46
N GLY A 15 -13.32 6.71 14.34
CA GLY A 15 -12.56 5.98 13.32
C GLY A 15 -12.36 4.50 13.63
N VAL A 16 -12.57 4.08 14.88
CA VAL A 16 -12.37 2.68 15.31
C VAL A 16 -13.67 1.90 15.16
N VAL A 17 -14.01 1.59 13.91
CA VAL A 17 -15.18 0.77 13.57
C VAL A 17 -14.97 -0.70 13.96
N PRO A 18 -16.03 -1.45 14.35
CA PRO A 18 -15.92 -2.83 14.83
C PRO A 18 -15.67 -3.83 13.68
N VAL A 19 -14.47 -3.80 13.09
CA VAL A 19 -14.06 -4.75 12.05
C VAL A 19 -13.78 -6.13 12.69
N PRO A 20 -14.42 -7.22 12.22
CA PRO A 20 -14.15 -8.55 12.74
C PRO A 20 -12.68 -8.95 12.54
N PHE A 21 -12.01 -9.36 13.61
CA PHE A 21 -10.65 -9.86 13.51
C PHE A 21 -10.64 -11.30 12.94
N PRO A 22 -9.91 -11.57 11.85
CA PRO A 22 -9.88 -12.91 11.26
C PRO A 22 -9.22 -13.90 12.24
N LYS A 23 -9.90 -15.03 12.48
CA LYS A 23 -9.40 -16.07 13.41
C LYS A 23 -8.19 -16.83 12.88
N ARG A 24 -7.98 -16.80 11.56
CA ARG A 24 -6.93 -17.53 10.84
C ARG A 24 -6.41 -16.68 9.68
N THR A 25 -5.13 -16.83 9.38
CA THR A 25 -4.50 -16.29 8.17
C THR A 25 -4.75 -17.29 7.03
N PRO A 26 -5.16 -16.84 5.83
CA PRO A 26 -5.28 -17.73 4.68
C PRO A 26 -3.90 -18.29 4.28
N PRO A 27 -3.85 -19.48 3.67
CA PRO A 27 -2.62 -19.99 3.06
C PRO A 27 -2.18 -19.09 1.89
N LEU A 28 -0.89 -19.12 1.56
CA LEU A 28 -0.36 -18.37 0.41
C LEU A 28 -0.71 -19.02 -0.93
N GLU A 29 -0.81 -20.35 -0.95
CA GLU A 29 -1.12 -21.12 -2.16
C GLU A 29 -2.43 -20.65 -2.80
N GLY A 30 -2.40 -20.40 -4.10
CA GLY A 30 -3.55 -19.95 -4.88
C GLY A 30 -3.86 -18.45 -4.82
N LEU A 31 -3.21 -17.66 -3.95
CA LEU A 31 -3.43 -16.21 -3.91
C LEU A 31 -2.94 -15.53 -5.20
N LYS A 32 -3.71 -14.57 -5.69
CA LYS A 32 -3.40 -13.75 -6.87
C LYS A 32 -2.70 -12.47 -6.44
N VAL A 33 -1.45 -12.31 -6.84
CA VAL A 33 -0.59 -11.20 -6.41
C VAL A 33 -0.29 -10.31 -7.61
N ALA A 34 -0.70 -9.05 -7.55
CA ALA A 34 -0.15 -8.02 -8.41
C ALA A 34 1.18 -7.52 -7.83
N TRP A 35 2.16 -7.26 -8.67
CA TRP A 35 3.42 -6.66 -8.22
C TRP A 35 3.97 -5.63 -9.21
N TYR A 36 4.71 -4.65 -8.69
CA TYR A 36 5.43 -3.67 -9.50
C TYR A 36 6.66 -3.17 -8.75
N THR A 37 7.69 -2.78 -9.49
CA THR A 37 8.92 -2.20 -8.91
C THR A 37 8.96 -0.68 -8.95
N ASP A 38 8.16 -0.05 -9.82
CA ASP A 38 8.17 1.39 -10.06
C ASP A 38 6.74 1.94 -9.97
N ASP A 39 6.49 2.82 -9.00
CA ASP A 39 5.20 3.45 -8.75
C ASP A 39 4.85 4.59 -9.74
N GLY A 40 5.80 4.98 -10.59
CA GLY A 40 5.70 6.09 -11.54
C GLY A 40 5.91 7.47 -10.91
N MET A 41 6.28 7.53 -9.63
CA MET A 41 6.48 8.78 -8.87
C MET A 41 7.93 8.90 -8.37
N SER A 42 8.50 7.81 -7.86
CA SER A 42 9.86 7.78 -7.30
C SER A 42 10.64 6.63 -7.90
N LYS A 43 11.66 6.96 -8.70
CA LYS A 43 12.47 5.95 -9.39
C LYS A 43 13.22 5.06 -8.39
N PRO A 44 13.00 3.73 -8.37
CA PRO A 44 13.68 2.82 -7.46
C PRO A 44 15.14 2.59 -7.86
N THR A 45 16.00 2.32 -6.88
CA THR A 45 17.36 1.84 -7.15
C THR A 45 17.35 0.38 -7.62
N ALA A 46 18.43 -0.04 -8.28
CA ALA A 46 18.57 -1.42 -8.77
C ALA A 46 18.45 -2.44 -7.63
N ALA A 47 18.91 -2.11 -6.42
CA ALA A 47 18.79 -2.96 -5.24
C ALA A 47 17.33 -3.15 -4.82
N VAL A 48 16.53 -2.08 -4.79
CA VAL A 48 15.09 -2.15 -4.50
C VAL A 48 14.34 -2.95 -5.57
N VAL A 49 14.63 -2.70 -6.85
CA VAL A 49 14.06 -3.47 -7.96
C VAL A 49 14.35 -4.97 -7.83
N ALA A 50 15.62 -5.32 -7.56
CA ALA A 50 16.03 -6.72 -7.37
C ALA A 50 15.33 -7.37 -6.18
N THR A 51 15.15 -6.63 -5.08
CA THR A 51 14.49 -7.12 -3.87
C THR A 51 13.01 -7.41 -4.11
N VAL A 52 12.28 -6.51 -4.77
CA VAL A 52 10.87 -6.72 -5.11
C VAL A 52 10.69 -7.91 -6.06
N LYS A 53 11.57 -8.05 -7.08
CA LYS A 53 11.58 -9.22 -7.98
C LYS A 53 11.86 -10.53 -7.24
N ALA A 54 12.79 -10.52 -6.28
CA ALA A 54 13.07 -11.69 -5.45
C ALA A 54 11.88 -12.07 -4.57
N ALA A 55 11.19 -11.09 -3.99
CA ALA A 55 9.97 -11.30 -3.23
C ALA A 55 8.82 -11.87 -4.09
N ALA A 56 8.63 -11.35 -5.31
CA ALA A 56 7.65 -11.88 -6.26
C ALA A 56 7.95 -13.34 -6.62
N LYS A 57 9.23 -13.68 -6.87
CA LYS A 57 9.67 -15.05 -7.12
C LYS A 57 9.43 -15.98 -5.92
N ALA A 58 9.66 -15.49 -4.70
CA ALA A 58 9.41 -16.26 -3.48
C ALA A 58 7.91 -16.55 -3.29
N LEU A 59 7.03 -15.57 -3.56
CA LEU A 59 5.58 -15.77 -3.54
C LEU A 59 5.13 -16.79 -4.58
N ALA A 60 5.67 -16.72 -5.80
CA ALA A 60 5.41 -17.73 -6.84
C ALA A 60 5.85 -19.14 -6.39
N GLY A 61 7.06 -19.25 -5.79
CA GLY A 61 7.56 -20.51 -5.23
C GLY A 61 6.72 -21.06 -4.07
N ALA A 62 5.97 -20.20 -3.38
CA ALA A 62 5.01 -20.57 -2.33
C ALA A 62 3.61 -20.90 -2.87
N GLY A 63 3.42 -20.95 -4.19
CA GLY A 63 2.16 -21.32 -4.84
C GLY A 63 1.22 -20.14 -5.15
N CYS A 64 1.67 -18.89 -5.02
CA CYS A 64 0.87 -17.74 -5.48
C CYS A 64 0.91 -17.60 -7.00
N THR A 65 -0.17 -17.09 -7.59
CA THR A 65 -0.18 -16.62 -8.99
C THR A 65 0.27 -15.17 -9.03
N VAL A 66 1.48 -14.90 -9.53
CA VAL A 66 2.05 -13.55 -9.57
C VAL A 66 1.88 -12.91 -10.95
N THR A 67 1.46 -11.65 -11.00
CA THR A 67 1.30 -10.86 -12.23
C THR A 67 2.01 -9.51 -12.07
N GLU A 68 2.89 -9.16 -13.00
CA GLU A 68 3.51 -7.83 -13.01
C GLU A 68 2.49 -6.80 -13.50
N GLU A 69 1.86 -6.10 -12.56
CA GLU A 69 0.84 -5.10 -12.84
C GLU A 69 0.80 -4.07 -11.72
N ARG A 70 0.86 -2.79 -12.10
CA ARG A 70 0.80 -1.68 -11.17
C ARG A 70 -0.64 -1.30 -10.88
N ALA A 71 -0.96 -1.10 -9.61
CA ALA A 71 -2.27 -0.57 -9.22
C ALA A 71 -2.53 0.79 -9.89
N PRO A 72 -3.75 1.07 -10.35
CA PRO A 72 -4.06 2.34 -11.00
C PRO A 72 -4.00 3.50 -10.00
N SER A 73 -3.91 4.72 -10.52
CA SER A 73 -4.17 5.95 -9.76
C SER A 73 -3.23 6.23 -8.57
N LEU A 74 -2.02 5.67 -8.53
CA LEU A 74 -1.05 5.93 -7.44
C LEU A 74 -0.69 7.41 -7.28
N ALA A 75 -0.47 8.10 -8.41
CA ALA A 75 -0.23 9.55 -8.40
C ALA A 75 -1.41 10.33 -7.81
N GLU A 76 -2.64 9.90 -8.10
CA GLU A 76 -3.86 10.51 -7.55
C GLU A 76 -3.97 10.26 -6.04
N ALA A 77 -3.69 9.03 -5.58
CA ALA A 77 -3.66 8.69 -4.16
C ALA A 77 -2.66 9.57 -3.37
N TYR A 78 -1.50 9.88 -3.96
CA TYR A 78 -0.55 10.82 -3.36
C TYR A 78 -1.12 12.25 -3.28
N GLN A 79 -1.73 12.75 -4.35
CA GLN A 79 -2.33 14.09 -4.36
C GLN A 79 -3.46 14.25 -3.34
N VAL A 80 -4.31 13.23 -3.21
CA VAL A 80 -5.40 13.22 -2.21
C VAL A 80 -4.82 13.15 -0.79
N THR A 81 -3.82 12.31 -0.55
CA THR A 81 -3.12 12.27 0.74
C THR A 81 -2.52 13.63 1.12
N MET A 82 -1.86 14.32 0.18
CA MET A 82 -1.33 15.66 0.43
C MET A 82 -2.43 16.69 0.71
N GLY A 83 -3.58 16.56 0.05
CA GLY A 83 -4.76 17.38 0.31
C GLY A 83 -5.33 17.16 1.71
N TYR A 84 -5.54 15.90 2.08
CA TYR A 84 -6.03 15.50 3.40
C TYR A 84 -5.12 15.94 4.54
N LEU A 85 -3.79 15.83 4.36
CA LEU A 85 -2.80 16.27 5.34
C LEU A 85 -2.60 17.80 5.38
N GLY A 86 -3.37 18.58 4.59
CA GLY A 86 -3.23 20.04 4.52
C GLY A 86 -1.94 20.54 3.86
N ARG A 87 -1.14 19.64 3.27
CA ARG A 87 0.13 19.97 2.58
C ARG A 87 -0.10 20.51 1.17
N LYS A 88 -1.29 20.31 0.62
CA LYS A 88 -1.73 20.87 -0.65
C LYS A 88 -3.15 21.41 -0.50
N HIS A 89 -3.35 22.68 -0.86
CA HIS A 89 -4.70 23.25 -0.79
C HIS A 89 -5.64 22.53 -1.77
N MET A 90 -6.75 22.01 -1.23
CA MET A 90 -7.84 21.40 -1.98
C MET A 90 -9.14 21.66 -1.22
N ASN A 91 -10.18 22.16 -1.89
CA ASN A 91 -11.47 22.31 -1.24
C ASN A 91 -12.07 20.91 -0.93
N HIS A 92 -12.95 20.87 0.07
CA HIS A 92 -13.50 19.63 0.61
C HIS A 92 -14.15 18.77 -0.49
N ASP A 93 -15.04 19.34 -1.28
CA ASP A 93 -15.77 18.58 -2.30
C ASP A 93 -14.86 17.99 -3.38
N ARG A 94 -13.80 18.71 -3.78
CA ARG A 94 -12.82 18.19 -4.74
C ARG A 94 -11.97 17.10 -4.10
N LEU A 95 -11.61 17.25 -2.83
CA LEU A 95 -10.88 16.22 -2.10
C LEU A 95 -11.69 14.92 -2.07
N MET A 96 -12.95 15.00 -1.65
CA MET A 96 -13.82 13.81 -1.55
C MET A 96 -14.07 13.17 -2.91
N ARG A 97 -14.41 13.94 -3.95
CA ARG A 97 -14.58 13.37 -5.30
C ARG A 97 -13.34 12.67 -5.83
N ARG A 98 -12.17 13.27 -5.65
CA ARG A 98 -10.89 12.66 -6.09
C ARG A 98 -10.56 11.43 -5.27
N TRP A 99 -10.84 11.47 -3.97
CA TRP A 99 -10.71 10.33 -3.07
C TRP A 99 -11.55 9.14 -3.55
N ASP A 100 -12.85 9.36 -3.78
CA ASP A 100 -13.77 8.31 -4.21
C ASP A 100 -13.38 7.73 -5.58
N THR A 101 -12.92 8.59 -6.48
CA THR A 101 -12.50 8.17 -7.83
C THR A 101 -11.30 7.22 -7.76
N TYR A 102 -10.23 7.59 -7.03
CA TYR A 102 -9.06 6.71 -6.95
C TYR A 102 -9.38 5.44 -6.16
N ARG A 103 -10.16 5.55 -5.07
CA ARG A 103 -10.55 4.40 -4.24
C ARG A 103 -11.35 3.40 -5.06
N SER A 104 -12.31 3.85 -5.86
CA SER A 104 -13.11 2.98 -6.73
C SER A 104 -12.26 2.26 -7.77
N ALA A 105 -11.30 2.96 -8.38
CA ALA A 105 -10.38 2.36 -9.34
C ALA A 105 -9.49 1.27 -8.69
N VAL A 106 -8.97 1.52 -7.49
CA VAL A 106 -8.18 0.52 -6.74
C VAL A 106 -9.06 -0.66 -6.28
N LEU A 107 -10.30 -0.42 -5.86
CA LEU A 107 -11.23 -1.49 -5.50
C LEU A 107 -11.58 -2.38 -6.70
N GLN A 108 -11.81 -1.79 -7.87
CA GLN A 108 -12.01 -2.54 -9.11
C GLN A 108 -10.78 -3.38 -9.46
N PHE A 109 -9.58 -2.82 -9.32
CA PHE A 109 -8.33 -3.56 -9.50
C PHE A 109 -8.22 -4.76 -8.55
N MET A 110 -8.55 -4.56 -7.27
CA MET A 110 -8.53 -5.61 -6.23
C MET A 110 -9.59 -6.70 -6.43
N THR A 111 -10.54 -6.57 -7.36
CA THR A 111 -11.42 -7.71 -7.72
C THR A 111 -10.65 -8.85 -8.39
N ARG A 112 -9.47 -8.54 -8.96
CA ARG A 112 -8.64 -9.50 -9.69
C ARG A 112 -7.54 -10.10 -8.81
N PHE A 113 -7.10 -9.37 -7.79
CA PHE A 113 -5.93 -9.69 -6.98
C PHE A 113 -6.28 -9.72 -5.49
N ASP A 114 -5.65 -10.61 -4.74
CA ASP A 114 -5.80 -10.72 -3.29
C ASP A 114 -4.78 -9.84 -2.55
N LEU A 115 -3.62 -9.60 -3.18
CA LEU A 115 -2.49 -8.87 -2.60
C LEU A 115 -1.78 -7.99 -3.65
N ILE A 116 -1.15 -6.91 -3.17
CA ILE A 116 -0.26 -6.07 -3.95
C ILE A 116 1.13 -6.09 -3.30
N LEU A 117 2.16 -6.46 -4.07
CA LEU A 117 3.57 -6.34 -3.69
C LEU A 117 4.18 -5.09 -4.34
N SER A 118 4.75 -4.21 -3.53
CA SER A 118 5.32 -2.93 -4.01
C SER A 118 6.53 -2.50 -3.19
N PRO A 119 7.42 -1.66 -3.73
CA PRO A 119 8.45 -1.00 -2.93
C PRO A 119 7.81 0.00 -1.95
N VAL A 120 8.35 0.09 -0.74
CA VAL A 120 7.94 1.11 0.25
C VAL A 120 8.67 2.43 0.02
N ALA A 121 9.95 2.36 -0.33
CA ALA A 121 10.80 3.50 -0.60
C ALA A 121 11.65 3.21 -1.85
N PRO A 122 12.07 4.24 -2.61
CA PRO A 122 12.87 4.05 -3.81
C PRO A 122 14.31 3.63 -3.52
N ASP A 123 14.80 3.83 -2.29
CA ASP A 123 16.17 3.51 -1.89
C ASP A 123 16.26 3.19 -0.39
N ILE A 124 17.46 2.78 0.04
CA ILE A 124 17.79 2.62 1.46
C ILE A 124 17.69 3.95 2.22
N ALA A 125 17.60 3.86 3.54
CA ALA A 125 17.63 5.04 4.38
C ALA A 125 18.95 5.82 4.13
N PRO A 126 18.87 7.14 3.87
CA PRO A 126 20.07 7.94 3.69
C PRO A 126 20.85 8.03 5.00
N LEU A 127 22.18 8.09 4.91
CA LEU A 127 23.02 8.36 6.07
C LEU A 127 22.66 9.74 6.64
N SER A 128 22.31 9.79 7.93
CA SER A 128 22.10 11.06 8.61
C SER A 128 23.45 11.76 8.76
N LYS A 129 23.58 12.96 8.16
CA LYS A 129 24.68 13.85 8.53
C LYS A 129 24.35 14.40 9.91
N ALA A 130 24.96 13.85 10.96
CA ALA A 130 24.91 14.48 12.27
C ALA A 130 25.40 15.93 12.10
N ARG A 131 24.54 16.91 12.41
CA ARG A 131 24.98 18.29 12.54
C ARG A 131 25.88 18.30 13.77
N VAL A 132 27.19 18.41 13.56
CA VAL A 132 28.11 18.78 14.63
C VAL A 132 27.72 20.21 15.01
N VAL A 133 27.11 20.36 16.19
CA VAL A 133 26.85 21.65 16.84
C VAL A 133 28.08 21.98 17.67
#